data_AF-A0A846E570-F1
#
_entry.id   AF-A0A846E570-F1
#
_cell.length_a   1.000
_cell.length_b   1.000
_cell.length_c   1.000
_cell.angle_alpha   90.00
_cell.angle_beta   90.00
_cell.angle_gamma   90.00
#
_symmetry.space_group_name_H-M   'P 1'
#
loop_
_entity.id
_entity.type
_entity.pdbx_description
1 polymer ?
#
loop_
_entity_poly.entity_id
_entity_poly.type
_entity_poly.pdbx_seq_one_letter_code
_entity_poly.pdbx_strand_id
1 'polypeptide(L)'
;MASISLKKIISKPKALGVISQLIDAIDTAVQIEDIHGKLLLDNPRKIPILGRCNLANKYPVEARGQVIGWVKGDQKAIAIKELLNYLANQELEKKDLGSAILDQYREINLLYRVSERIPSCLELSAIAQLFLDEARRLIPGDCGSVLLINSETEQLDIISAFGKQYNPTEFFQLSNSNTKNGLGIGKADIVNQVQDDPRFIASVKSINSLVCAPLKTQKGLLGLINFCSEKPVNYTAQDLKFLTILGAPSRTAS
;
A
#
# COMPACT_ATOMS: atom_id res chain seq x y z
N MET A 1 7.08 -22.89 10.56
CA MET A 1 8.13 -22.80 11.60
C MET A 1 9.47 -23.10 10.95
N ALA A 2 10.42 -22.16 10.99
CA ALA A 2 11.71 -22.34 10.33
C ALA A 2 12.54 -23.39 11.08
N SER A 3 12.67 -24.59 10.53
CA SER A 3 13.58 -25.60 11.08
C SER A 3 15.03 -25.21 10.74
N ILE A 4 15.85 -24.98 11.76
CA ILE A 4 17.30 -24.83 11.57
C ILE A 4 17.93 -26.22 11.58
N SER A 5 18.71 -26.51 10.55
CA SER A 5 19.49 -27.74 10.47
C SER A 5 20.89 -27.45 10.97
N LEU A 6 21.41 -28.27 11.90
CA LEU A 6 22.78 -28.17 12.39
C LEU A 6 23.81 -28.17 11.24
N LYS A 7 23.52 -28.91 10.17
CA LYS A 7 24.31 -28.89 8.92
C LYS A 7 24.46 -27.48 8.35
N LYS A 8 23.39 -26.67 8.32
CA LYS A 8 23.41 -25.31 7.76
C LYS A 8 24.27 -24.35 8.60
N ILE A 9 24.35 -24.57 9.91
CA ILE A 9 25.18 -23.78 10.83
C ILE A 9 26.66 -24.11 10.59
N ILE A 10 26.99 -25.41 10.56
CA ILE A 10 28.36 -25.90 10.36
C ILE A 10 28.86 -25.62 8.93
N SER A 11 27.97 -25.54 7.94
CA SER A 11 28.36 -25.21 6.55
C SER A 11 28.82 -23.75 6.38
N LYS A 12 28.65 -22.87 7.38
CA LYS A 12 29.13 -21.49 7.28
C LYS A 12 30.64 -21.42 7.56
N PRO A 13 31.45 -20.80 6.67
CA PRO A 13 32.91 -20.81 6.80
C PRO A 13 33.41 -20.15 8.08
N LYS A 14 32.75 -19.08 8.55
CA LYS A 14 33.07 -18.43 9.83
C LYS A 14 32.79 -19.32 11.04
N ALA A 15 31.65 -20.04 11.04
CA ALA A 15 31.28 -20.93 12.13
C ALA A 15 32.21 -22.15 12.18
N LEU A 16 32.48 -22.76 11.01
CA LEU A 16 33.40 -23.89 10.89
C LEU A 16 34.80 -23.54 11.40
N GLY A 17 35.34 -22.37 11.03
CA GLY A 17 36.65 -21.92 11.48
C GLY A 17 36.76 -21.74 12.99
N VAL A 18 35.75 -21.13 13.63
CA VAL A 18 35.73 -20.97 15.10
C VAL A 18 35.61 -22.33 15.80
N ILE A 19 34.78 -23.24 15.27
CA ILE A 19 34.62 -24.59 15.82
C ILE A 19 35.93 -25.37 15.70
N SER A 20 36.60 -25.35 14.54
CA SER A 20 37.87 -26.08 14.34
C SER A 20 38.99 -25.52 15.22
N GLN A 21 39.09 -24.19 15.36
CA GLN A 21 40.07 -23.56 16.24
C GLN A 21 39.83 -23.92 17.71
N LEU A 22 38.57 -23.95 18.13
CA LEU A 22 38.22 -24.31 19.50
C LEU A 22 38.50 -25.79 19.79
N ILE A 23 38.18 -26.69 18.85
CA ILE A 23 38.53 -28.12 18.98
C ILE A 23 40.05 -28.31 19.06
N ASP A 24 40.81 -27.58 18.25
CA ASP A 24 42.27 -27.63 18.26
C ASP A 24 42.87 -27.06 19.56
N ALA A 25 42.24 -26.05 20.15
CA ALA A 25 42.68 -25.42 21.40
C ALA A 25 42.37 -26.24 22.66
N ILE A 26 41.25 -26.97 22.68
CA ILE A 26 40.86 -27.81 23.82
C ILE A 26 41.55 -29.19 23.84
N ASP A 27 42.25 -29.53 22.75
CA ASP A 27 42.96 -30.80 22.53
C ASP A 27 42.08 -32.01 22.86
N THR A 28 40.95 -32.14 22.16
CA THR A 28 40.02 -33.25 22.36
C THR A 28 39.45 -33.81 21.06
N ALA A 29 39.11 -35.10 21.08
CA ALA A 29 38.41 -35.76 20.01
C ALA A 29 36.91 -35.43 20.08
N VAL A 30 36.39 -34.76 19.05
CA VAL A 30 35.00 -34.34 18.96
C VAL A 30 34.36 -34.88 17.69
N GLN A 31 33.18 -35.48 17.85
CA GLN A 31 32.31 -35.88 16.76
C GLN A 31 30.99 -35.13 16.85
N ILE A 32 30.56 -34.52 15.75
CA ILE A 32 29.28 -33.81 15.68
C ILE A 32 28.37 -34.57 14.72
N GLU A 33 27.19 -34.93 15.20
CA GLU A 33 26.17 -35.68 14.46
C GLU A 33 24.88 -34.86 14.34
N ASP A 34 24.12 -35.09 13.27
CA ASP A 34 22.76 -34.59 13.16
C ASP A 34 21.77 -35.41 14.01
N ILE A 35 20.49 -35.00 13.99
CA ILE A 35 19.40 -35.71 14.69
C ILE A 35 19.20 -37.16 14.24
N HIS A 36 19.66 -37.52 13.04
CA HIS A 36 19.55 -38.86 12.45
C HIS A 36 20.83 -39.68 12.66
N GLY A 37 21.81 -39.16 13.40
CA GLY A 37 23.09 -39.83 13.64
C GLY A 37 24.07 -39.72 12.48
N LYS A 38 23.81 -38.87 11.48
CA LYS A 38 24.75 -38.62 10.38
C LYS A 38 25.88 -37.73 10.86
N LEU A 39 27.11 -38.17 10.64
CA LEU A 39 28.32 -37.42 10.97
C LEU A 39 28.40 -36.14 10.12
N LEU A 40 28.47 -34.99 10.80
CA LEU A 40 28.59 -33.66 10.19
C LEU A 40 30.02 -33.12 10.29
N LEU A 41 30.73 -33.46 11.37
CA LEU A 41 32.13 -33.12 11.59
C LEU A 41 32.78 -34.22 12.42
N ASP A 42 33.95 -34.67 11.98
CA ASP A 42 34.79 -35.62 12.70
C ASP A 42 36.21 -35.05 12.77
N ASN A 43 36.75 -34.89 13.97
CA ASN A 43 38.14 -34.54 14.16
C ASN A 43 38.87 -35.63 14.96
N PRO A 44 39.33 -36.70 14.29
CA PRO A 44 40.07 -37.78 14.93
C PRO A 44 41.54 -37.37 15.08
N ARG A 45 41.86 -36.40 15.94
CA ARG A 45 43.27 -36.14 16.30
C ARG A 45 43.78 -37.26 17.22
N LYS A 46 44.63 -38.11 16.62
CA LYS A 46 45.65 -39.02 17.19
C LYS A 46 45.30 -39.75 18.49
N ILE A 47 44.98 -41.03 18.33
CA ILE A 47 45.14 -42.10 19.32
C ILE A 47 46.53 -41.97 19.97
N PRO A 48 46.66 -41.71 21.30
CA PRO A 48 47.82 -42.17 22.02
C PRO A 48 47.68 -43.69 22.13
N ILE A 49 48.72 -44.39 21.69
CA ILE A 49 48.93 -45.81 21.87
C ILE A 49 48.89 -46.08 23.39
N LEU A 50 47.71 -46.32 23.96
CA LEU A 50 47.37 -46.89 25.27
C LEU A 50 45.93 -46.46 25.66
N GLY A 51 44.93 -47.23 25.20
CA GLY A 51 43.67 -47.42 25.92
C GLY A 51 42.68 -46.24 26.05
N ARG A 52 41.64 -46.27 25.21
CA ARG A 52 40.34 -45.57 25.27
C ARG A 52 40.30 -44.11 24.79
N CYS A 53 39.93 -43.90 23.52
CA CYS A 53 39.28 -42.66 23.11
C CYS A 53 37.94 -42.56 23.86
N ASN A 54 37.85 -41.65 24.83
CA ASN A 54 36.65 -41.52 25.66
C ASN A 54 35.57 -40.69 24.93
N LEU A 55 35.07 -41.20 23.80
CA LEU A 55 33.86 -40.72 23.11
C LEU A 55 32.56 -41.17 23.84
N ALA A 56 32.66 -41.54 25.11
CA ALA A 56 31.57 -42.14 25.87
C ALA A 56 30.44 -41.14 26.17
N ASN A 57 30.73 -39.84 26.20
CA ASN A 57 29.76 -38.83 26.56
C ASN A 57 29.15 -38.19 25.30
N LYS A 58 27.82 -38.05 25.32
CA LYS A 58 27.02 -37.49 24.24
C LYS A 58 26.22 -36.31 24.77
N TYR A 59 26.48 -35.12 24.23
CA TYR A 59 25.86 -33.87 24.64
C TYR A 59 24.86 -33.39 23.57
N PRO A 60 23.62 -33.06 23.92
CA PRO A 60 22.62 -32.58 22.97
C PRO A 60 22.93 -31.13 22.55
N VAL A 61 22.89 -30.88 21.24
CA VAL A 61 22.83 -29.52 20.69
C VAL A 61 21.38 -29.14 20.53
N GLU A 62 20.99 -28.07 21.20
CA GLU A 62 19.61 -27.62 21.30
C GLU A 62 19.45 -26.22 20.73
N ALA A 63 18.40 -26.05 19.94
CA ALA A 63 17.93 -24.75 19.50
C ALA A 63 16.45 -24.62 19.90
N ARG A 64 16.12 -23.60 20.70
CA ARG A 64 14.76 -23.39 21.26
C ARG A 64 14.19 -24.63 21.98
N GLY A 65 15.03 -25.33 22.75
CA GLY A 65 14.64 -26.53 23.49
C GLY A 65 14.38 -27.76 22.61
N GLN A 66 14.65 -27.69 21.30
CA GLN A 66 14.62 -28.84 20.41
C GLN A 66 16.04 -29.30 20.10
N VAL A 67 16.29 -30.59 20.22
CA VAL A 67 17.58 -31.18 19.86
C VAL A 67 17.73 -31.14 18.32
N ILE A 68 18.75 -30.43 17.85
CA ILE A 68 19.10 -30.30 16.42
C ILE A 68 20.31 -31.14 16.01
N GLY A 69 20.96 -31.81 16.98
CA GLY A 69 22.04 -32.77 16.76
C GLY A 69 22.79 -33.04 18.06
N TRP A 70 23.96 -33.66 17.96
CA TRP A 70 24.70 -34.16 19.11
C TRP A 70 26.20 -33.93 18.96
N VAL A 71 26.86 -33.61 20.08
CA VAL A 71 28.31 -33.56 20.20
C VAL A 71 28.76 -34.75 21.04
N LYS A 72 29.66 -35.58 20.52
CA LYS A 72 30.31 -36.68 21.25
C LYS A 72 31.75 -36.32 21.52
N GLY A 73 32.21 -36.60 22.73
CA GLY A 73 33.58 -36.32 23.16
C GLY A 73 33.75 -36.45 24.66
N ASP A 74 34.89 -36.01 25.18
CA ASP A 74 35.14 -35.96 26.62
C ASP A 74 34.36 -34.80 27.30
N GLN A 75 34.68 -34.46 28.55
CA GLN A 75 34.04 -33.33 29.24
C GLN A 75 34.30 -31.97 28.59
N LYS A 76 35.43 -31.80 27.88
CA LYS A 76 35.75 -30.53 27.20
C LYS A 76 34.87 -30.30 25.98
N ALA A 77 34.29 -31.34 25.40
CA ALA A 77 33.34 -31.23 24.28
C ALA A 77 32.04 -30.46 24.63
N ILE A 78 31.76 -30.24 25.93
CA ILE A 78 30.67 -29.37 26.41
C ILE A 78 30.84 -27.95 25.86
N ALA A 79 32.07 -27.42 25.77
CA ALA A 79 32.33 -26.08 25.24
C ALA A 79 31.88 -25.94 23.77
N ILE A 80 32.05 -27.01 22.98
CA ILE A 80 31.58 -27.07 21.59
C ILE A 80 30.05 -27.11 21.52
N LYS A 81 29.41 -27.88 22.41
CA LYS A 81 27.95 -27.92 22.53
C LYS A 81 27.37 -26.53 22.87
N GLU A 82 27.95 -25.83 23.85
CA GLU A 82 27.46 -24.48 24.23
C GLU A 82 27.62 -23.47 23.09
N LEU A 83 28.75 -23.51 22.38
CA LEU A 83 28.96 -22.67 21.20
C LEU A 83 27.93 -22.96 20.10
N LEU A 84 27.68 -24.24 19.81
CA LEU A 84 26.69 -24.65 18.80
C LEU A 84 25.27 -24.24 19.19
N ASN A 85 24.91 -24.35 20.47
CA ASN A 85 23.64 -23.86 21.01
C ASN A 85 23.50 -22.35 20.80
N TYR A 86 24.52 -21.58 21.18
CA TYR A 86 24.52 -20.13 21.02
C TYR A 86 24.35 -19.71 19.55
N LEU A 87 25.15 -20.30 18.65
CA LEU A 87 25.07 -20.01 17.21
C LEU A 87 23.71 -20.42 16.62
N ALA A 88 23.14 -21.55 17.04
CA ALA A 88 21.85 -22.01 16.55
C ALA A 88 20.70 -21.09 16.98
N ASN A 89 20.70 -20.65 18.25
CA ASN A 89 19.68 -19.74 18.76
C ASN A 89 19.82 -18.34 18.13
N GLN A 90 21.05 -17.83 17.99
CA GLN A 90 21.30 -16.53 17.36
C GLN A 90 20.82 -16.46 15.90
N GLU A 91 20.96 -17.55 15.14
CA GLU A 91 20.50 -17.63 13.75
C GLU A 91 18.96 -17.70 13.62
N LEU A 92 18.30 -18.36 14.57
CA LEU A 92 16.85 -18.39 14.64
C LEU A 92 16.28 -17.03 15.05
N GLU A 93 16.87 -16.37 16.03
CA GLU A 93 16.49 -15.01 16.46
C GLU A 93 16.60 -14.00 15.33
N LYS A 94 17.71 -14.00 14.58
CA LYS A 94 17.88 -13.09 13.43
C LYS A 94 16.83 -13.29 12.34
N LYS A 95 16.43 -14.54 12.08
CA LYS A 95 15.40 -14.85 11.09
C LYS A 95 14.03 -14.38 11.53
N ASP A 96 13.68 -14.63 12.78
CA ASP A 96 12.38 -14.23 13.33
C ASP A 96 12.26 -12.71 13.40
N LEU A 97 13.32 -12.02 13.82
CA LEU A 97 13.40 -10.56 13.78
C LEU A 97 13.27 -10.03 12.35
N GLY A 98 13.96 -10.65 11.39
CA GLY A 98 13.87 -10.26 9.98
C GLY A 98 12.47 -10.42 9.38
N SER A 99 11.80 -11.55 9.65
CA SER A 99 10.42 -11.75 9.19
C SER A 99 9.43 -10.82 9.88
N ALA A 100 9.54 -10.66 11.20
CA ALA A 100 8.66 -9.79 11.96
C ALA A 100 8.78 -8.32 11.52
N ILE A 101 10.01 -7.84 11.28
CA ILE A 101 10.26 -6.48 10.79
C ILE A 101 9.70 -6.29 9.38
N LEU A 102 9.85 -7.26 8.48
CA LEU A 102 9.35 -7.17 7.10
C LEU A 102 7.81 -7.17 7.05
N ASP A 103 7.17 -8.00 7.85
CA ASP A 103 5.72 -8.06 7.94
C ASP A 103 5.16 -6.77 8.57
N GLN A 104 5.77 -6.30 9.66
CA GLN A 104 5.44 -5.01 10.29
C GLN A 104 5.63 -3.83 9.32
N TYR A 105 6.70 -3.84 8.51
CA TYR A 105 6.96 -2.78 7.53
C TYR A 105 5.91 -2.77 6.40
N ARG A 106 5.46 -3.94 5.94
CA ARG A 106 4.41 -4.04 4.91
C ARG A 106 3.06 -3.55 5.43
N GLU A 107 2.72 -3.92 6.66
CA GLU A 107 1.48 -3.50 7.31
C GLU A 107 1.46 -1.99 7.56
N ILE A 108 2.53 -1.42 8.13
CA ILE A 108 2.65 0.02 8.37
C ILE A 108 2.55 0.81 7.06
N ASN A 109 3.20 0.38 5.99
CA ASN A 109 3.15 1.09 4.71
C ASN A 109 1.77 1.02 4.04
N LEU A 110 1.06 -0.09 4.18
CA LEU A 110 -0.31 -0.20 3.69
C LEU A 110 -1.24 0.72 4.48
N LEU A 111 -1.18 0.65 5.81
CA LEU A 111 -1.96 1.50 6.70
C LEU A 111 -1.66 2.99 6.48
N TYR A 112 -0.39 3.37 6.30
CA TYR A 112 0.00 4.74 6.02
C TYR A 112 -0.58 5.25 4.69
N ARG A 113 -0.41 4.51 3.58
CA ARG A 113 -0.95 4.91 2.26
C ARG A 113 -2.48 5.00 2.23
N VAL A 114 -3.15 4.11 2.95
CA VAL A 114 -4.62 4.12 3.08
C VAL A 114 -5.07 5.29 3.96
N SER A 115 -4.39 5.52 5.09
CA SER A 115 -4.72 6.61 6.02
C SER A 115 -4.39 8.00 5.46
N GLU A 116 -3.46 8.13 4.53
CA GLU A 116 -3.15 9.40 3.85
C GLU A 116 -4.20 9.75 2.79
N ARG A 117 -4.74 8.75 2.08
CA ARG A 117 -5.73 8.95 1.01
C ARG A 117 -7.17 9.06 1.50
N ILE A 118 -7.55 8.32 2.54
CA ILE A 118 -8.95 8.28 3.02
C ILE A 118 -9.45 9.65 3.49
N PRO A 119 -8.76 10.39 4.38
CA PRO A 119 -9.24 11.69 4.85
C PRO A 119 -9.38 12.68 3.70
N SER A 120 -8.39 12.72 2.80
CA SER A 120 -8.40 13.61 1.63
C SER A 120 -9.59 13.33 0.69
N CYS A 121 -9.92 12.06 0.44
CA CYS A 121 -11.06 11.68 -0.40
C CYS A 121 -12.42 11.85 0.31
N LEU A 122 -12.49 11.54 1.61
CA LEU A 122 -13.71 11.72 2.41
C LEU A 122 -14.02 13.21 2.61
N GLU A 123 -13.02 14.05 2.88
CA GLU A 123 -13.21 15.49 2.98
C GLU A 123 -13.64 16.08 1.64
N LEU A 124 -12.99 15.72 0.53
CA LEU A 124 -13.34 16.27 -0.77
C LEU A 124 -14.76 15.88 -1.24
N SER A 125 -15.14 14.62 -1.07
CA SER A 125 -16.50 14.15 -1.42
C SER A 125 -17.56 14.73 -0.49
N ALA A 126 -17.30 14.82 0.82
CA ALA A 126 -18.22 15.43 1.78
C ALA A 126 -18.38 16.94 1.52
N ILE A 127 -17.29 17.65 1.22
CA ILE A 127 -17.31 19.07 0.87
C ILE A 127 -18.09 19.26 -0.44
N ALA A 128 -17.81 18.48 -1.49
CA ALA A 128 -18.53 18.55 -2.76
C ALA A 128 -20.03 18.27 -2.60
N GLN A 129 -20.39 17.28 -1.78
CA GLN A 129 -21.79 16.97 -1.46
C GLN A 129 -22.48 18.14 -0.74
N LEU A 130 -21.82 18.73 0.27
CA LEU A 130 -22.36 19.90 0.98
C LEU A 130 -22.60 21.07 0.03
N PHE A 131 -21.65 21.33 -0.87
CA PHE A 131 -21.80 22.35 -1.91
C PHE A 131 -23.00 22.08 -2.82
N LEU A 132 -23.19 20.83 -3.28
CA LEU A 132 -24.35 20.47 -4.09
C LEU A 132 -25.66 20.63 -3.31
N ASP A 133 -25.71 20.24 -2.05
CA ASP A 133 -26.91 20.32 -1.22
C ASP A 133 -27.32 21.78 -0.97
N GLU A 134 -26.37 22.68 -0.71
CA GLU A 134 -26.65 24.12 -0.56
C GLU A 134 -27.02 24.77 -1.90
N ALA A 135 -26.33 24.43 -3.00
CA ALA A 135 -26.68 24.93 -4.33
C ALA A 135 -28.10 24.49 -4.74
N ARG A 136 -28.48 23.25 -4.43
CA ARG A 136 -29.80 22.69 -4.75
C ARG A 136 -30.96 23.38 -4.04
N ARG A 137 -30.72 24.01 -2.89
CA ARG A 137 -31.75 24.81 -2.22
C ARG A 137 -32.05 26.12 -2.95
N LEU A 138 -31.07 26.63 -3.69
CA LEU A 138 -31.15 27.94 -4.36
C LEU A 138 -31.48 27.82 -5.85
N ILE A 139 -31.08 26.71 -6.48
CA ILE A 139 -31.14 26.54 -7.93
C ILE A 139 -32.06 25.36 -8.26
N PRO A 140 -33.14 25.58 -9.05
CA PRO A 140 -34.07 24.52 -9.42
C PRO A 140 -33.42 23.53 -10.40
N GLY A 141 -33.46 22.23 -10.11
CA GLY A 141 -32.96 21.19 -10.99
C GLY A 141 -33.25 19.79 -10.43
N ASP A 142 -33.35 18.78 -11.29
CA ASP A 142 -33.56 17.39 -10.87
C ASP A 142 -32.26 16.57 -10.81
N CYS A 143 -31.19 17.07 -11.46
CA CYS A 143 -29.88 16.46 -11.49
C CYS A 143 -28.78 17.50 -11.32
N GLY A 144 -27.65 17.10 -10.75
CA GLY A 144 -26.49 17.97 -10.61
C GLY A 144 -25.26 17.21 -10.15
N SER A 145 -24.08 17.73 -10.46
CA SER A 145 -22.83 17.08 -10.11
C SER A 145 -21.66 18.05 -9.96
N VAL A 146 -20.66 17.59 -9.20
CA VAL A 146 -19.33 18.19 -9.10
C VAL A 146 -18.33 17.23 -9.74
N LEU A 147 -17.59 17.74 -10.71
CA LEU A 147 -16.59 16.99 -11.46
C LEU A 147 -15.22 17.64 -11.26
N LEU A 148 -14.19 16.81 -11.11
CA LEU A 148 -12.80 17.25 -11.07
C LEU A 148 -12.00 16.66 -12.23
N ILE A 149 -11.03 17.44 -12.69
CA ILE A 149 -10.11 17.01 -13.74
C ILE A 149 -9.06 16.11 -13.10
N ASN A 150 -9.00 14.87 -13.55
CA ASN A 150 -7.95 13.94 -13.20
C ASN A 150 -6.70 14.27 -14.03
N SER A 151 -5.63 14.68 -13.36
CA SER A 151 -4.37 15.08 -14.02
C SER A 151 -3.61 13.91 -14.64
N GLU A 152 -3.88 12.67 -14.24
CA GLU A 152 -3.21 11.47 -14.77
C GLU A 152 -3.91 10.92 -16.01
N THR A 153 -5.24 10.91 -16.01
CA THR A 153 -6.05 10.35 -17.10
C THR A 153 -6.55 11.39 -18.09
N GLU A 154 -6.44 12.68 -17.76
CA GLU A 154 -7.08 13.79 -18.48
C GLU A 154 -8.58 13.52 -18.71
N GLN A 155 -9.28 13.03 -17.67
CA GLN A 155 -10.71 12.78 -17.68
C GLN A 155 -11.43 13.49 -16.54
N LEU A 156 -12.76 13.54 -16.60
CA LEU A 156 -13.61 14.11 -15.56
C LEU A 156 -14.09 13.01 -14.62
N ASP A 157 -13.65 13.09 -13.37
CA ASP A 157 -14.11 12.20 -12.31
C ASP A 157 -15.27 12.86 -11.56
N ILE A 158 -16.39 12.13 -11.43
CA ILE A 158 -17.53 12.56 -10.63
C ILE A 158 -17.18 12.39 -9.15
N ILE A 159 -17.11 13.50 -8.41
CA ILE A 159 -16.80 13.49 -6.98
C ILE A 159 -18.07 13.40 -6.13
N SER A 160 -19.14 14.04 -6.59
CA SER A 160 -20.45 14.00 -5.98
C SER A 160 -21.51 14.30 -7.05
N ALA A 161 -22.68 13.66 -6.93
CA ALA A 161 -23.79 13.86 -7.84
C ALA A 161 -25.12 13.52 -7.16
N PHE A 162 -26.19 14.14 -7.65
CA PHE A 162 -27.57 13.77 -7.32
C PHE A 162 -28.42 13.70 -8.60
N GLY A 163 -29.56 13.02 -8.50
CA GLY A 163 -30.45 12.79 -9.64
C GLY A 163 -30.02 11.58 -10.47
N LYS A 164 -30.50 11.51 -11.72
CA LYS A 164 -30.13 10.41 -12.61
C LYS A 164 -28.70 10.57 -13.09
N GLN A 165 -27.98 9.45 -13.18
CA GLN A 165 -26.65 9.43 -13.77
C GLN A 165 -26.73 9.76 -15.26
N TYR A 166 -26.13 10.88 -15.65
CA TYR A 166 -25.82 11.18 -17.04
C TYR A 166 -24.31 11.12 -17.22
N ASN A 167 -23.86 10.82 -18.43
CA ASN A 167 -22.44 10.69 -18.71
C ASN A 167 -21.81 12.07 -18.95
N PRO A 168 -20.87 12.54 -18.11
CA PRO A 168 -20.33 13.89 -18.23
C PRO A 168 -19.59 14.17 -19.55
N THR A 169 -19.04 13.13 -20.18
CA THR A 169 -18.36 13.26 -21.48
C THR A 169 -19.30 13.66 -22.62
N GLU A 170 -20.62 13.54 -22.43
CA GLU A 170 -21.63 13.95 -23.41
C GLU A 170 -21.92 15.45 -23.37
N PHE A 171 -21.63 16.11 -22.24
CA PHE A 171 -21.99 17.51 -22.01
C PHE A 171 -20.78 18.42 -21.92
N PHE A 172 -19.65 17.90 -21.42
CA PHE A 172 -18.49 18.71 -21.06
C PHE A 172 -17.22 18.21 -21.72
N GLN A 173 -16.44 19.17 -22.18
CA GLN A 173 -15.17 18.95 -22.85
C GLN A 173 -14.04 19.63 -22.10
N LEU A 174 -12.95 18.89 -21.93
CA LEU A 174 -11.68 19.47 -21.53
C LEU A 174 -11.15 20.37 -22.64
N SER A 175 -10.39 21.41 -22.28
CA SER A 175 -9.86 22.41 -23.23
C SER A 175 -9.01 21.82 -24.37
N ASN A 176 -8.51 20.59 -24.20
CA ASN A 176 -7.65 19.91 -25.16
C ASN A 176 -8.42 18.89 -26.03
N SER A 177 -9.75 18.79 -25.91
CA SER A 177 -10.52 17.83 -26.69
C SER A 177 -10.66 18.28 -28.15
N ASN A 178 -10.37 17.38 -29.10
CA ASN A 178 -10.53 17.60 -30.55
C ASN A 178 -12.00 17.53 -31.02
N THR A 179 -12.92 17.21 -30.12
CA THR A 179 -14.36 17.16 -30.35
C THR A 179 -14.95 18.57 -30.37
N LYS A 180 -15.85 18.88 -31.31
CA LYS A 180 -16.48 20.21 -31.41
C LYS A 180 -17.84 20.33 -30.69
N ASN A 181 -18.28 19.26 -30.02
CA ASN A 181 -19.64 19.13 -29.48
C ASN A 181 -19.65 19.01 -27.95
N GLY A 182 -20.06 20.07 -27.24
CA GLY A 182 -20.21 20.12 -25.79
C GLY A 182 -19.82 21.51 -25.24
N LEU A 183 -19.99 21.69 -23.94
CA LEU A 183 -19.55 22.90 -23.24
C LEU A 183 -18.10 22.76 -22.77
N GLY A 184 -17.32 23.83 -22.94
CA GLY A 184 -15.96 23.88 -22.42
C GLY A 184 -15.96 24.00 -20.91
N ILE A 185 -15.29 23.07 -20.22
CA ILE A 185 -15.24 23.01 -18.74
C ILE A 185 -14.76 24.31 -18.08
N GLY A 186 -13.98 25.13 -18.78
CA GLY A 186 -13.43 26.39 -18.26
C GLY A 186 -14.37 27.59 -18.29
N LYS A 187 -15.57 27.44 -18.86
CA LYS A 187 -16.54 28.53 -19.09
C LYS A 187 -17.83 28.28 -18.32
N ALA A 188 -18.33 29.35 -17.71
CA ALA A 188 -19.66 29.36 -17.10
C ALA A 188 -20.70 29.56 -18.21
N ASP A 189 -21.77 28.79 -18.21
CA ASP A 189 -22.76 28.82 -19.29
C ASP A 189 -24.16 28.42 -18.81
N ILE A 190 -25.18 28.89 -19.55
CA ILE A 190 -26.60 28.57 -19.35
C ILE A 190 -27.17 28.10 -20.68
N VAL A 191 -27.80 26.94 -20.67
CA VAL A 191 -28.48 26.34 -21.82
C VAL A 191 -29.88 25.96 -21.41
N ASN A 192 -30.86 26.81 -21.73
CA ASN A 192 -32.26 26.60 -21.33
C ASN A 192 -33.03 25.67 -22.28
N GLN A 193 -32.49 25.39 -23.48
CA GLN A 193 -33.02 24.44 -24.45
C GLN A 193 -31.87 23.66 -25.07
N VAL A 194 -31.46 22.57 -24.42
CA VAL A 194 -30.34 21.71 -24.87
C VAL A 194 -30.62 21.09 -26.23
N GLN A 195 -31.87 20.79 -26.55
CA GLN A 195 -32.27 20.18 -27.82
C GLN A 195 -32.08 21.10 -29.04
N ASP A 196 -32.12 22.42 -28.81
CA ASP A 196 -31.97 23.43 -29.87
C ASP A 196 -30.54 23.96 -29.97
N ASP A 197 -29.66 23.55 -29.05
CA ASP A 197 -28.29 24.03 -28.97
C ASP A 197 -27.35 23.14 -29.82
N PRO A 198 -26.72 23.71 -30.88
CA PRO A 198 -25.91 22.95 -31.83
C PRO A 198 -24.65 22.32 -31.21
N ARG A 199 -24.30 22.69 -29.97
CA ARG A 199 -23.17 22.12 -29.24
C ARG A 199 -23.48 20.72 -28.73
N PHE A 200 -24.74 20.34 -28.54
CA PHE A 200 -25.11 19.03 -28.01
C PHE A 200 -25.51 18.06 -29.12
N ILE A 201 -25.13 16.79 -28.97
CA ILE A 201 -25.50 15.73 -29.91
C ILE A 201 -26.91 15.25 -29.57
N ALA A 202 -27.71 14.92 -30.58
CA ALA A 202 -29.08 14.44 -30.43
C ALA A 202 -29.24 13.13 -29.61
N SER A 203 -28.17 12.49 -29.13
CA SER A 203 -28.22 11.35 -28.20
C SER A 203 -28.47 11.76 -26.75
N VAL A 204 -28.31 13.05 -26.43
CA VAL A 204 -28.34 13.62 -25.07
C VAL A 204 -29.79 13.97 -24.64
N LYS A 205 -30.77 13.15 -25.05
CA LYS A 205 -32.22 13.48 -24.99
C LYS A 205 -32.87 13.50 -23.61
N SER A 206 -32.15 13.11 -22.56
CA SER A 206 -32.72 13.05 -21.22
C SER A 206 -32.82 14.42 -20.56
N ILE A 207 -32.03 15.42 -20.97
CA ILE A 207 -31.97 16.74 -20.33
C ILE A 207 -32.52 17.82 -21.25
N ASN A 208 -33.33 18.73 -20.70
CA ASN A 208 -33.90 19.88 -21.41
C ASN A 208 -33.11 21.16 -21.14
N SER A 209 -32.65 21.37 -19.91
CA SER A 209 -31.86 22.56 -19.55
C SER A 209 -30.68 22.23 -18.66
N LEU A 210 -29.64 23.05 -18.76
CA LEU A 210 -28.35 22.90 -18.09
C LEU A 210 -27.81 24.28 -17.69
N VAL A 211 -27.23 24.37 -16.51
CA VAL A 211 -26.39 25.49 -16.08
C VAL A 211 -25.11 24.94 -15.50
N CYS A 212 -23.99 25.57 -15.81
CA CYS A 212 -22.68 25.10 -15.36
C CYS A 212 -21.73 26.25 -15.04
N ALA A 213 -20.86 26.03 -14.06
CA ALA A 213 -19.79 26.94 -13.71
C ALA A 213 -18.47 26.19 -13.47
N PRO A 214 -17.33 26.76 -13.88
CA PRO A 214 -16.02 26.16 -13.63
C PRO A 214 -15.61 26.29 -12.16
N LEU A 215 -14.98 25.24 -11.63
CA LEU A 215 -14.30 25.28 -10.33
C LEU A 215 -12.85 25.67 -10.57
N LYS A 216 -12.46 26.88 -10.12
CA LYS A 216 -11.12 27.44 -10.36
C LYS A 216 -10.42 27.72 -9.04
N THR A 217 -9.12 27.45 -8.99
CA THR A 217 -8.22 27.96 -7.94
C THR A 217 -7.24 28.96 -8.53
N GLN A 218 -6.43 29.59 -7.67
CA GLN A 218 -5.31 30.42 -8.11
C GLN A 218 -4.33 29.66 -9.00
N LYS A 219 -4.23 28.33 -8.87
CA LYS A 219 -3.32 27.48 -9.63
C LYS A 219 -3.88 27.05 -10.99
N GLY A 220 -5.17 27.26 -11.25
CA GLY A 220 -5.79 26.90 -12.52
C GLY A 220 -7.19 26.29 -12.36
N LEU A 221 -7.70 25.74 -13.47
CA LEU A 221 -8.98 25.06 -13.53
C LEU A 221 -8.88 23.70 -12.83
N LEU A 222 -9.71 23.48 -11.81
CA LEU A 222 -9.77 22.19 -11.10
C LEU A 222 -10.88 21.28 -11.65
N GLY A 223 -11.97 21.86 -12.14
CA GLY A 223 -13.17 21.10 -12.41
C GLY A 223 -14.36 21.97 -12.76
N LEU A 224 -15.56 21.46 -12.48
CA LEU A 224 -16.83 22.05 -12.88
C LEU A 224 -17.95 21.61 -11.93
N ILE A 225 -18.89 22.51 -11.71
CA ILE A 225 -20.17 22.23 -11.07
C ILE A 225 -21.29 22.49 -12.06
N ASN A 226 -22.28 21.60 -12.12
CA ASN A 226 -23.41 21.79 -13.01
C ASN A 226 -24.72 21.28 -12.42
N PHE A 227 -25.80 21.88 -12.91
CA PHE A 227 -27.19 21.51 -12.62
C PHE A 227 -27.91 21.31 -13.94
N CYS A 228 -28.70 20.26 -14.04
CA CYS A 228 -29.52 19.94 -15.19
C CYS A 228 -30.93 19.54 -14.77
N SER A 229 -31.84 19.65 -15.73
CA SER A 229 -33.23 19.27 -15.56
C SER A 229 -33.76 18.54 -16.78
N GLU A 230 -34.43 17.40 -16.59
CA GLU A 230 -35.19 16.74 -17.66
C GLU A 230 -36.42 17.58 -18.05
N LYS A 231 -36.96 18.34 -17.09
CA LYS A 231 -38.06 19.28 -17.32
C LYS A 231 -37.53 20.65 -17.74
N PRO A 232 -38.27 21.41 -18.56
CA PRO A 232 -37.88 22.78 -18.88
C PRO A 232 -37.73 23.64 -17.63
N VAL A 233 -36.50 24.08 -17.37
CA VAL A 233 -36.16 25.06 -16.33
C VAL A 233 -35.44 26.21 -17.02
N ASN A 234 -35.89 27.43 -16.76
CA ASN A 234 -35.28 28.64 -17.28
C ASN A 234 -34.26 29.16 -16.28
N TYR A 235 -33.02 28.68 -16.37
CA TYR A 235 -31.91 29.18 -15.57
C TYR A 235 -31.59 30.64 -15.95
N THR A 236 -31.24 31.42 -14.95
CA THR A 236 -30.98 32.85 -15.05
C THR A 236 -29.51 33.17 -14.78
N ALA A 237 -29.09 34.39 -15.12
CA ALA A 237 -27.77 34.89 -14.76
C ALA A 237 -27.53 34.90 -13.23
N GLN A 238 -28.61 34.99 -12.44
CA GLN A 238 -28.53 34.91 -10.99
C GLN A 238 -28.19 33.49 -10.51
N ASP A 239 -28.77 32.46 -11.13
CA ASP A 239 -28.45 31.05 -10.82
C ASP A 239 -26.99 30.72 -11.17
N LEU A 240 -26.52 31.20 -12.34
CA LEU A 240 -25.12 31.05 -12.73
C LEU A 240 -24.17 31.78 -11.78
N LYS A 241 -24.56 32.96 -11.30
CA LYS A 241 -23.80 33.72 -10.31
C LYS A 241 -23.70 32.96 -8.99
N PHE A 242 -24.80 32.33 -8.53
CA PHE A 242 -24.76 31.49 -7.34
C PHE A 242 -23.83 30.30 -7.49
N LEU A 243 -23.89 29.56 -8.62
CA LEU A 243 -22.93 28.46 -8.87
C LEU A 243 -21.49 28.94 -8.93
N THR A 244 -21.25 30.12 -9.51
CA THR A 244 -19.89 30.67 -9.62
C THR A 244 -19.34 31.09 -8.26
N ILE A 245 -20.18 31.65 -7.38
CA ILE A 245 -19.78 32.03 -6.02
C ILE A 245 -19.52 30.79 -5.17
N LEU A 246 -20.38 29.78 -5.27
CA LEU A 246 -20.21 28.50 -4.57
C LEU A 246 -19.01 27.70 -5.10
N GLY A 247 -18.69 27.85 -6.39
CA GLY A 247 -17.53 27.20 -7.03
C GLY A 247 -16.20 27.95 -6.89
N ALA A 248 -16.21 29.16 -6.34
CA ALA A 248 -15.00 29.89 -6.00
C ALA A 248 -14.44 29.33 -4.67
N PRO A 249 -13.11 29.25 -4.49
CA PRO A 249 -12.55 28.77 -3.23
C PRO A 249 -13.06 29.67 -2.11
N SER A 250 -13.68 29.08 -1.09
CA SER A 250 -13.90 29.73 0.19
C SER A 250 -12.56 30.30 0.63
N ARG A 251 -12.43 31.62 0.62
CA ARG A 251 -11.26 32.30 1.18
C ARG A 251 -11.35 32.12 2.70
N THR A 252 -10.97 30.97 3.22
CA THR A 252 -10.77 30.78 4.65
C THR A 252 -9.59 31.67 5.04
N ALA A 253 -9.91 32.83 5.59
CA ALA A 253 -8.95 33.67 6.27
C ALA A 253 -8.54 32.94 7.55
N SER A 254 -7.28 32.55 7.65
CA SER A 254 -6.53 32.32 8.89
C SER A 254 -5.04 32.35 8.55
#